data_AF-A0A7G8H9I5-F1
#
_entry.id   AF-A0A7G8H9I5-F1
#
_cell.length_a   1.000
_cell.length_b   1.000
_cell.length_c   1.000
_cell.angle_alpha   90.00
_cell.angle_beta   90.00
_cell.angle_gamma   90.00
#
_symmetry.space_group_name_H-M   'P 1'
#
loop_
_entity.id
_entity.type
_entity.pdbx_description
1 polymer ?
#
loop_
_entity_poly.entity_id
_entity_poly.type
_entity_poly.pdbx_seq_one_letter_code
_entity_poly.pdbx_strand_id
1 'polypeptide(L)' 'MRKERCWVWFKGGLSEEGHWMSGWVATQTDEPGLLIEHPGYVTCRVPEWRVVFKEPKDLNVGPSIPDAAVWKLV' A
#
# COMPACT_ATOMS: atom_id res chain seq x y z
N MET A 1 -7.63 12.25 12.78
CA MET A 1 -6.73 11.56 11.83
C MET A 1 -5.93 10.52 12.58
N ARG A 2 -6.01 9.24 12.18
CA ARG A 2 -5.26 8.14 12.81
C ARG A 2 -4.09 7.78 11.91
N LYS A 3 -2.87 7.78 12.47
CA LYS A 3 -1.65 7.31 11.80
C LYS A 3 -1.29 5.95 12.35
N GLU A 4 -0.96 5.00 11.47
CA GLU A 4 -0.63 3.64 11.86
C GLU A 4 0.43 3.03 10.94
N ARG A 5 1.32 2.22 11.51
CA ARG A 5 2.31 1.48 10.73
C ARG A 5 1.61 0.45 9.86
N CYS A 6 2.06 0.30 8.63
CA CYS A 6 1.44 -0.59 7.67
C CYS A 6 2.47 -1.18 6.70
N TRP A 7 1.97 -2.10 5.88
CA TRP A 7 2.67 -2.66 4.74
C TRP A 7 1.93 -2.25 3.47
N VAL A 8 2.67 -1.96 2.41
CA VAL A 8 2.13 -1.54 1.12
C VAL A 8 2.53 -2.55 0.05
N TRP A 9 1.55 -2.98 -0.76
CA TRP A 9 1.80 -3.90 -1.87
C TRP A 9 2.44 -3.17 -3.06
N PHE A 10 3.54 -3.70 -3.56
CA PHE A 10 4.16 -3.28 -4.80
C PHE A 10 3.85 -4.32 -5.86
N LYS A 11 3.41 -3.87 -7.05
CA LYS A 11 3.14 -4.76 -8.18
C LYS A 11 4.40 -5.50 -8.66
N GLY A 12 5.57 -4.95 -8.36
CA GLY A 12 6.81 -5.34 -9.01
C GLY A 12 6.95 -4.70 -10.39
N GLY A 13 7.96 -5.12 -11.13
CA GLY A 13 8.32 -4.63 -12.46
C GLY A 13 8.73 -5.76 -13.40
N LEU A 14 9.53 -5.45 -14.41
CA LEU A 14 10.02 -6.45 -15.36
C LEU A 14 11.01 -7.44 -14.74
N SER A 15 11.77 -7.01 -13.74
CA SER A 15 12.81 -7.79 -13.05
C SER A 15 12.49 -8.10 -11.59
N GLU A 16 11.37 -7.59 -11.08
CA GLU A 16 11.02 -7.68 -9.66
C GLU A 16 9.60 -8.21 -9.52
N GLU A 17 9.43 -9.20 -8.66
CA GLU A 17 8.12 -9.73 -8.33
C GLU A 17 7.35 -8.77 -7.40
N GLY A 18 6.03 -8.93 -7.41
CA GLY A 18 5.19 -8.19 -6.48
C GLY A 18 5.48 -8.60 -5.04
N HIS A 19 5.57 -7.62 -4.15
CA HIS A 19 5.87 -7.87 -2.75
C HIS A 19 5.25 -6.84 -1.81
N TRP A 20 5.05 -7.25 -0.56
CA TRP A 20 4.70 -6.36 0.54
C TRP A 20 5.95 -5.70 1.11
N MET A 21 5.94 -4.37 1.21
CA MET A 21 7.03 -3.59 1.80
C MET A 21 6.60 -3.01 3.14
N SER A 22 7.45 -3.14 4.17
CA SER A 22 7.27 -2.54 5.50
C SER A 22 7.80 -1.12 5.57
N GLY A 23 7.73 -0.50 6.76
CA GLY A 23 8.29 0.83 7.01
C GLY A 23 7.35 1.98 6.65
N TRP A 24 6.14 1.69 6.20
CA TRP A 24 5.15 2.70 5.81
C TRP A 24 4.31 3.15 7.00
N VAL A 25 3.84 4.38 6.95
CA VAL A 25 2.78 4.92 7.82
C VAL A 25 1.59 5.30 6.95
N ALA A 26 0.42 4.77 7.27
CA ALA A 26 -0.84 5.14 6.63
C ALA A 26 -1.63 6.08 7.53
N THR A 27 -2.21 7.12 6.92
CA THR A 27 -3.12 8.05 7.56
C THR A 27 -4.50 7.92 6.92
N GLN A 28 -5.52 7.64 7.74
CA GLN A 28 -6.91 7.69 7.33
C GLN A 28 -7.47 9.11 7.47
N THR A 29 -8.13 9.58 6.41
CA THR A 29 -8.76 10.90 6.32
C THR A 29 -10.19 10.75 5.78
N ASP A 30 -10.90 11.86 5.58
CA ASP A 30 -12.27 11.86 5.03
C ASP A 30 -12.31 11.65 3.50
N GLU A 31 -11.14 11.49 2.87
CA GLU A 31 -11.00 11.27 1.42
C GLU A 31 -10.81 9.77 1.18
N PRO A 32 -11.25 9.24 0.02
CA PRO A 32 -11.08 7.82 -0.32
C PRO A 32 -9.63 7.33 -0.24
N GLY A 33 -9.47 6.10 0.25
CA GLY A 33 -8.18 5.45 0.37
C GLY A 33 -7.34 5.96 1.54
N LEU A 34 -6.05 5.65 1.49
CA LEU A 34 -5.11 5.92 2.56
C LEU A 34 -3.96 6.78 2.05
N LEU A 35 -3.63 7.84 2.78
CA LEU A 35 -2.41 8.62 2.55
C LEU A 35 -1.24 7.86 3.16
N ILE A 36 -0.31 7.38 2.32
CA ILE A 36 0.86 6.61 2.76
C ILE A 36 2.13 7.45 2.69
N GLU A 37 2.98 7.28 3.70
CA GLU A 37 4.24 8.02 3.90
C GLU A 37 5.39 7.02 4.13
N HIS A 38 6.53 7.23 3.47
CA HIS A 38 7.79 6.49 3.70
C HIS A 38 8.98 7.41 3.38
N PRO A 39 10.09 7.40 4.16
CA PRO A 39 11.22 8.33 3.96
C PRO A 39 11.85 8.29 2.56
N GLY A 40 11.85 7.12 1.92
CA GLY A 40 12.40 6.90 0.57
C GLY A 40 11.42 7.13 -0.59
N TYR A 41 10.17 7.52 -0.35
CA TYR A 41 9.16 7.65 -1.40
C TYR A 41 8.36 8.94 -1.29
N VAL A 42 7.77 9.36 -2.41
CA VAL A 42 6.83 10.47 -2.45
C VAL A 42 5.52 10.04 -1.76
N THR A 43 5.06 10.85 -0.82
CA THR A 43 3.75 10.70 -0.18
C THR A 43 2.65 10.69 -1.23
N CYS A 44 1.74 9.70 -1.16
CA CYS A 44 0.61 9.63 -2.06
C CYS A 44 -0.57 8.89 -1.45
N ARG A 45 -1.75 9.01 -2.08
CA ARG A 45 -2.92 8.21 -1.74
C ARG A 45 -2.98 6.93 -2.55
N VAL A 46 -3.32 5.84 -1.87
CA VAL A 46 -3.51 4.51 -2.46
C VAL A 46 -4.83 3.92 -2.01
N PRO A 47 -5.44 3.01 -2.79
CA PRO A 47 -6.62 2.29 -2.34
C PRO A 47 -6.30 1.38 -1.15
N GLU A 48 -7.32 1.12 -0.33
CA GLU A 48 -7.18 0.34 0.91
C GLU A 48 -6.71 -1.10 0.66
N TRP A 49 -7.12 -1.73 -0.45
CA TRP A 49 -6.70 -3.10 -0.78
C TRP A 49 -5.19 -3.25 -0.97
N ARG A 50 -4.47 -2.14 -1.17
CA ARG A 50 -3.01 -2.11 -1.34
C ARG A 50 -2.27 -2.00 0.00
N VAL A 51 -2.97 -1.89 1.12
CA VAL A 51 -2.40 -1.65 2.45
C VAL A 51 -2.91 -2.68 3.44
N VAL A 52 -2.00 -3.21 4.26
CA VAL A 52 -2.37 -4.03 5.43
C VAL A 52 -1.68 -3.51 6.68
N PHE A 53 -2.38 -3.54 7.81
CA PHE A 53 -1.87 -3.03 9.10
C PHE A 53 -1.19 -4.10 9.95
N LYS A 54 -1.21 -5.35 9.49
CA LYS A 54 -0.52 -6.49 10.10
C LYS A 54 0.46 -7.05 9.10
N GLU A 55 1.55 -7.58 9.61
CA GLU A 55 2.55 -8.27 8.79
C GLU A 55 1.90 -9.43 7.99
N PRO A 56 2.01 -9.45 6.66
CA PRO A 56 1.53 -10.55 5.84
C PRO A 56 2.27 -11.85 6.18
N LYS A 57 1.56 -12.99 6.10
CA LYS A 57 2.19 -14.30 6.32
C LYS A 57 3.21 -14.67 5.24
N ASP A 58 2.97 -14.19 4.02
CA ASP A 58 3.85 -14.35 2.87
C ASP A 58 3.98 -12.98 2.19
N LEU A 59 5.22 -12.50 2.08
CA LEU A 59 5.50 -11.19 1.51
C LEU A 59 5.33 -11.15 -0.01
N ASN A 60 5.26 -12.30 -0.69
CA ASN A 60 5.16 -12.39 -2.15
C ASN A 60 3.74 -12.75 -2.63
N VAL A 61 2.80 -12.95 -1.70
CA VAL A 61 1.39 -13.19 -2.05
C VAL A 61 0.62 -11.88 -1.97
N GLY A 62 0.17 -11.42 -3.14
CA GLY A 62 -0.56 -10.16 -3.27
C GLY A 62 -1.95 -10.16 -2.62
N PRO A 63 -2.53 -8.97 -2.41
CA PRO A 63 -3.92 -8.83 -2.00
C PRO A 63 -4.87 -9.25 -3.13
N SER A 64 -6.18 -9.30 -2.84
CA SER A 64 -7.19 -9.45 -3.89
C SER A 64 -7.29 -8.14 -4.71
N ILE A 65 -6.61 -8.10 -5.85
CA ILE A 65 -6.56 -6.94 -6.75
C ILE A 65 -7.82 -6.91 -7.62
N PRO A 66 -8.60 -5.80 -7.65
CA PRO A 66 -9.74 -5.65 -8.56
C PRO A 66 -9.32 -5.63 -10.04
N ASP A 67 -10.17 -6.12 -10.95
CA ASP A 67 -9.86 -6.20 -12.40
C ASP A 67 -9.49 -4.84 -13.02
N ALA A 68 -10.22 -3.78 -12.68
CA ALA A 68 -9.95 -2.40 -13.10
C ALA A 68 -9.27 -1.58 -11.98
N ALA A 69 -8.30 -2.18 -11.30
CA ALA A 69 -7.63 -1.59 -10.14
C ALA A 69 -6.99 -0.23 -10.44
N VAL A 70 -7.39 0.80 -9.69
CA VAL A 70 -6.71 2.09 -9.60
C VAL A 70 -5.64 2.01 -8.51
N TRP A 71 -4.36 2.17 -8.87
CA TRP A 71 -3.22 1.90 -7.98
C TRP A 71 -2.77 3.09 -7.12
N LYS A 72 -3.11 4.30 -7.57
CA LYS A 72 -2.81 5.57 -6.91
C LYS A 72 -4.03 6.45 -7.10
N LEU A 73 -4.47 7.10 -6.03
CA LEU A 73 -5.56 8.07 -6.04
C LEU A 73 -4.96 9.47 -6.18
N VAL A 74 -5.66 10.34 -6.91
CA VAL A 74 -5.26 11.73 -7.16
C VAL A 74 -5.51 12.59 -5.94
#